data_AF-W4MCL6-F1
#
_entry.id   AF-W4MCL6-F1
#
_cell.length_a   1.000
_cell.length_b   1.000
_cell.length_c   1.000
_cell.angle_alpha   90.00
_cell.angle_beta   90.00
_cell.angle_gamma   90.00
#
_symmetry.space_group_name_H-M   'P 1'
#
loop_
_entity.id
_entity.type
_entity.pdbx_description
1 polymer ?
#
loop_
_entity_poly.entity_id
_entity_poly.type
_entity_poly.pdbx_seq_one_letter_code
_entity_poly.pdbx_strand_id
1 'polypeptide(L)'
;MQFGYGAPNDFLQEAYLEKLAQSGDEFKELRNQLFNMFRNPNYQTTEPLAWPYFYGDAVTITPPIPPRNYLAMTQTQYRMLASWKDGNFTSDVERLKDLPHRFEQVKLQDQPEMLTKAALWFCLGEAFHPGCEMTWPMRHYTMYRGAFRIRVRDANDPQTDYGPILTPKVATSEVGPLYFNSPGDITRWMAVPWQTDTASCRSGYTPDYDPYLPTFWAARVPNQVLIEEDYHIIVNPGQYSRDERIAAFNRRLDWLRFLKGNQWRQVNQMVKDFWRLGVVERRQGLSDDPDFPDFFYVESRPEFPQADPKLEKAEFSAEARFDRHLRAAQRMDLPRG
;
A
#
# COMPACT_ATOMS: atom_id res chain seq x y z
N MET A 1 1.19 17.54 -5.31
CA MET A 1 1.48 16.11 -5.09
C MET A 1 2.97 15.99 -4.76
N GLN A 2 3.38 15.22 -3.74
CA GLN A 2 4.80 15.15 -3.32
C GLN A 2 5.63 14.11 -4.11
N PHE A 3 4.97 13.11 -4.70
CA PHE A 3 5.58 11.98 -5.41
C PHE A 3 4.90 11.75 -6.76
N GLY A 4 5.55 10.99 -7.65
CA GLY A 4 5.07 10.67 -8.99
C GLY A 4 5.80 11.46 -10.08
N TYR A 5 5.44 11.19 -11.34
CA TYR A 5 6.09 11.78 -12.51
C TYR A 5 6.14 13.32 -12.43
N GLY A 6 7.34 13.89 -12.50
CA GLY A 6 7.56 15.34 -12.47
C GLY A 6 7.29 16.01 -11.12
N ALA A 7 6.99 15.25 -10.07
CA ALA A 7 6.81 15.77 -8.72
C ALA A 7 8.18 16.08 -8.05
N PRO A 8 8.22 16.86 -6.96
CA PRO A 8 9.47 17.19 -6.27
C PRO A 8 10.29 15.97 -5.82
N ASN A 9 9.63 14.84 -5.51
CA ASN A 9 10.27 13.59 -5.13
C ASN A 9 9.99 12.48 -6.16
N ASP A 10 10.24 12.77 -7.44
CA ASP A 10 10.23 11.77 -8.50
C ASP A 10 11.51 10.92 -8.47
N PHE A 11 11.50 9.84 -7.68
CA PHE A 11 12.64 8.93 -7.57
C PHE A 11 12.88 8.06 -8.81
N LEU A 12 12.04 8.17 -9.85
CA LEU A 12 12.25 7.49 -11.13
C LEU A 12 12.94 8.40 -12.16
N GLN A 13 13.09 9.70 -11.86
CA GLN A 13 13.83 10.61 -12.72
C GLN A 13 15.33 10.30 -12.66
N GLU A 14 15.92 9.94 -13.82
CA GLU A 14 17.31 9.49 -13.94
C GLU A 14 18.30 10.50 -13.33
N ALA A 15 18.21 11.77 -13.71
CA ALA A 15 19.09 12.83 -13.19
C ALA A 15 18.97 13.05 -11.67
N TYR A 16 17.84 12.73 -11.06
CA TYR A 16 17.69 12.79 -9.61
C TYR A 16 18.31 11.56 -8.95
N LEU A 17 18.03 10.37 -9.49
CA LEU A 17 18.60 9.10 -9.02
C LEU A 17 20.13 9.09 -9.09
N GLU A 18 20.72 9.60 -10.17
CA GLU A 18 22.18 9.72 -10.34
C GLU A 18 22.83 10.51 -9.21
N LYS A 19 22.21 11.61 -8.76
CA LYS A 19 22.69 12.43 -7.63
C LYS A 19 22.59 11.64 -6.32
N LEU A 20 21.46 10.97 -6.08
CA LEU A 20 21.23 10.17 -4.88
C LEU A 20 22.16 8.95 -4.79
N ALA A 21 22.68 8.49 -5.94
CA ALA A 21 23.59 7.37 -6.05
C ALA A 21 25.07 7.75 -5.87
N GLN A 22 25.42 9.05 -5.83
CA GLN A 22 26.77 9.46 -5.49
C GLN A 22 27.02 9.26 -3.99
N SER A 23 28.02 8.47 -3.62
CA SER A 23 28.34 8.21 -2.20
C SER A 23 29.21 9.29 -1.55
N GLY A 24 29.89 10.11 -2.35
CA GLY A 24 30.72 11.22 -1.88
C GLY A 24 29.95 12.33 -1.16
N ASP A 25 30.70 13.34 -0.72
CA ASP A 25 30.16 14.47 0.05
C ASP A 25 29.30 15.45 -0.79
N GLU A 26 29.47 15.48 -2.11
CA GLU A 26 28.79 16.41 -3.03
C GLU A 26 27.26 16.45 -2.84
N PHE A 27 26.65 15.27 -2.71
CA PHE A 27 25.19 15.12 -2.52
C PHE A 27 24.80 14.64 -1.12
N LYS A 28 25.73 14.67 -0.16
CA LYS A 28 25.47 14.19 1.21
C LYS A 28 24.34 14.94 1.90
N GLU A 29 24.26 16.25 1.71
CA GLU A 29 23.19 17.05 2.30
C GLU A 29 21.82 16.72 1.70
N LEU A 30 21.75 16.45 0.40
CA LEU A 30 20.52 15.97 -0.24
C LEU A 30 20.08 14.63 0.36
N ARG A 31 21.01 13.68 0.57
CA ARG A 31 20.71 12.40 1.23
C ARG A 31 20.29 12.58 2.70
N ASN A 32 20.91 13.52 3.43
CA ASN A 32 20.53 13.86 4.81
C ASN A 32 19.10 14.37 4.89
N GLN A 33 18.73 15.33 4.03
CA GLN A 33 17.40 15.91 4.00
C GLN A 33 16.34 14.84 3.72
N LEU A 34 16.58 13.99 2.72
CA LEU A 34 15.67 12.89 2.39
C LEU A 34 15.55 11.87 3.53
N PHE A 35 16.66 11.45 4.14
CA PHE A 35 16.62 10.52 5.26
C PHE A 35 15.80 11.07 6.44
N ASN A 36 15.92 12.37 6.73
CA ASN A 36 15.18 13.03 7.81
C ASN A 36 13.67 13.13 7.52
N MET A 37 13.22 12.88 6.29
CA MET A 37 11.79 12.75 5.97
C MET A 37 11.23 11.40 6.41
N PHE A 38 12.05 10.36 6.59
CA PHE A 38 11.56 9.02 6.95
C PHE A 38 11.27 8.91 8.45
N ARG A 39 10.13 8.29 8.75
CA ARG A 39 9.69 7.99 10.11
C ARG A 39 10.68 7.07 10.79
N ASN A 40 11.02 7.37 12.05
CA ASN A 40 11.94 6.53 12.82
C ASN A 40 11.22 5.27 13.33
N PRO A 41 11.69 4.04 13.00
CA PRO A 41 11.02 2.80 13.41
C PRO A 41 11.10 2.50 14.92
N ASN A 42 11.78 3.32 15.71
CA ASN A 42 11.74 3.26 17.17
C ASN A 42 10.44 3.79 17.76
N TYR A 43 9.64 4.54 17.00
CA TYR A 43 8.30 5.00 17.41
C TYR A 43 8.27 5.78 18.73
N GLN A 44 9.30 6.61 18.99
CA GLN A 44 9.38 7.42 20.22
C GLN A 44 8.33 8.54 20.27
N THR A 45 7.98 9.09 19.10
CA THR A 45 7.04 10.21 18.95
C THR A 45 6.07 9.94 17.79
N THR A 46 4.92 10.61 17.80
CA THR A 46 3.96 10.54 16.70
C THR A 46 4.40 11.49 15.58
N GLU A 47 4.76 10.93 14.42
CA GLU A 47 5.28 11.66 13.27
C GLU A 47 4.32 11.52 12.07
N PRO A 48 3.19 12.25 12.01
CA PRO A 48 2.17 12.06 10.97
C PRO A 48 2.65 12.45 9.57
N LEU A 49 3.52 13.46 9.49
CA LEU A 49 4.08 14.01 8.24
C LEU A 49 5.38 13.33 7.77
N ALA A 50 5.87 12.33 8.51
CA ALA A 50 7.02 11.56 8.08
C ALA A 50 6.62 10.51 7.03
N TRP A 51 7.57 10.08 6.21
CA TRP A 51 7.36 9.09 5.17
C TRP A 51 7.54 7.66 5.68
N PRO A 52 6.83 6.69 5.09
CA PRO A 52 5.79 6.87 4.06
C PRO A 52 4.46 7.40 4.63
N TYR A 53 3.62 8.01 3.79
CA TYR A 53 2.27 8.48 4.15
C TYR A 53 1.26 7.33 4.19
N PHE A 54 1.54 6.36 5.06
CA PHE A 54 0.78 5.13 5.21
C PHE A 54 0.35 4.95 6.67
N TYR A 55 -0.83 4.37 6.88
CA TYR A 55 -1.25 3.92 8.21
C TYR A 55 -0.39 2.74 8.68
N GLY A 56 -0.19 2.64 9.99
CA GLY A 56 0.56 1.58 10.65
C GLY A 56 -0.33 0.57 11.38
N ASP A 57 0.29 -0.39 12.05
CA ASP A 57 -0.39 -1.51 12.72
C ASP A 57 -1.38 -1.07 13.81
N ALA A 58 -1.13 0.07 14.47
CA ALA A 58 -1.92 0.60 15.57
C ALA A 58 -2.81 1.77 15.14
N VAL A 59 -3.33 1.71 13.91
CA VAL A 59 -4.20 2.76 13.38
C VAL A 59 -5.43 2.98 14.27
N THR A 60 -5.72 4.24 14.55
CA THR A 60 -6.90 4.77 15.23
C THR A 60 -7.17 6.17 14.70
N ILE A 61 -8.44 6.54 14.66
CA ILE A 61 -8.88 7.91 14.31
C ILE A 61 -9.29 8.70 15.56
N THR A 62 -9.26 8.06 16.73
CA THR A 62 -9.64 8.67 18.00
C THR A 62 -8.38 8.97 18.81
N PRO A 63 -8.16 10.24 19.21
CA PRO A 63 -7.04 10.61 20.08
C PRO A 63 -7.08 9.86 21.43
N PRO A 64 -5.91 9.61 22.05
CA PRO A 64 -4.57 9.96 21.58
C PRO A 64 -4.10 9.09 20.41
N ILE A 65 -3.54 9.72 19.37
CA ILE A 65 -3.02 9.01 18.19
C ILE A 65 -1.62 8.45 18.51
N PRO A 66 -1.44 7.11 18.57
CA PRO A 66 -0.17 6.52 18.95
C PRO A 66 0.88 6.67 17.83
N PRO A 67 2.18 6.63 18.15
CA PRO A 67 3.24 6.66 17.14
C PRO A 67 3.09 5.60 16.03
N ARG A 68 2.64 4.39 16.39
CA ARG A 68 2.41 3.26 15.47
C ARG A 68 1.12 3.38 14.65
N ASN A 69 0.41 4.51 14.75
CA ASN A 69 -0.69 4.85 13.85
C ASN A 69 -0.23 5.00 12.39
N TYR A 70 1.06 5.26 12.19
CA TYR A 70 1.66 5.45 10.88
C TYR A 70 2.81 4.47 10.64
N LEU A 71 2.98 4.04 9.38
CA LEU A 71 3.95 3.02 9.01
C LEU A 71 5.38 3.56 9.00
N ALA A 72 6.35 2.87 9.59
CA ALA A 72 7.77 3.15 9.37
C ALA A 72 8.38 2.05 8.49
N MET A 73 9.51 2.37 7.85
CA MET A 73 10.34 1.33 7.22
C MET A 73 10.74 0.31 8.28
N THR A 74 10.99 -0.94 7.89
CA THR A 74 11.52 -1.93 8.84
C THR A 74 12.86 -1.46 9.42
N GLN A 75 13.22 -1.94 10.62
CA GLN A 75 14.49 -1.57 11.24
C GLN A 75 15.71 -1.83 10.34
N THR A 76 15.67 -2.90 9.54
CA THR A 76 16.71 -3.24 8.56
C THR A 76 16.76 -2.22 7.43
N GLN A 77 15.62 -1.92 6.79
CA GLN A 77 15.55 -0.92 5.72
C GLN A 77 15.98 0.47 6.19
N TYR A 78 15.58 0.87 7.41
CA TYR A 78 16.00 2.15 7.98
C TYR A 78 17.52 2.22 8.24
N ARG A 79 18.15 1.13 8.67
CA ARG A 79 19.62 1.05 8.80
C ARG A 79 20.32 1.11 7.44
N MET A 80 19.73 0.50 6.40
CA MET A 80 20.23 0.63 5.03
C MET A 80 20.13 2.09 4.55
N LEU A 81 19.01 2.76 4.80
CA LEU A 81 18.84 4.19 4.51
C LEU A 81 19.83 5.07 5.29
N ALA A 82 20.11 4.76 6.56
CA ALA A 82 21.12 5.47 7.34
C ALA A 82 22.53 5.28 6.75
N SER A 83 22.87 4.06 6.33
CA SER A 83 24.15 3.77 5.66
C SER A 83 24.26 4.52 4.32
N TRP A 84 23.18 4.54 3.54
CA TRP A 84 23.09 5.32 2.30
C TRP A 84 23.28 6.83 2.56
N LYS A 85 22.59 7.40 3.55
CA LYS A 85 22.76 8.79 3.99
C LYS A 85 24.23 9.09 4.25
N ASP A 86 24.89 8.24 5.02
CA ASP A 86 26.28 8.42 5.44
C ASP A 86 27.31 8.18 4.32
N GLY A 87 26.88 7.78 3.12
CA GLY A 87 27.77 7.47 2.01
C GLY A 87 28.40 6.07 2.08
N ASN A 88 27.95 5.24 3.02
CA ASN A 88 28.42 3.87 3.23
C ASN A 88 27.69 2.88 2.33
N PHE A 89 27.76 3.11 1.02
CA PHE A 89 27.15 2.26 0.00
C PHE A 89 27.97 2.25 -1.28
N THR A 90 27.76 1.22 -2.09
CA THR A 90 28.29 1.16 -3.46
C THR A 90 27.14 1.39 -4.42
N SER A 91 27.28 2.39 -5.30
CA SER A 91 26.28 2.64 -6.33
C SER A 91 26.16 1.44 -7.28
N ASP A 92 24.93 1.05 -7.53
CA ASP A 92 24.55 0.02 -8.50
C ASP A 92 23.62 0.56 -9.59
N VAL A 93 23.51 1.89 -9.74
CA VAL A 93 22.64 2.53 -10.75
C VAL A 93 22.93 2.03 -12.17
N GLU A 94 24.19 1.91 -12.57
CA GLU A 94 24.51 1.37 -13.90
C GLU A 94 24.10 -0.10 -14.05
N ARG A 95 24.10 -0.88 -12.96
CA ARG A 95 23.67 -2.28 -13.00
C ARG A 95 22.17 -2.43 -13.18
N LEU A 96 21.36 -1.39 -12.95
CA LEU A 96 19.92 -1.43 -13.19
C LEU A 96 19.61 -1.75 -14.65
N LYS A 97 20.46 -1.32 -15.59
CA LYS A 97 20.35 -1.60 -17.03
C LYS A 97 20.60 -3.07 -17.37
N ASP A 98 21.37 -3.77 -16.53
CA ASP A 98 21.80 -5.15 -16.73
C ASP A 98 20.95 -6.16 -15.92
N LEU A 99 19.93 -5.70 -15.19
CA LEU A 99 19.08 -6.60 -14.42
C LEU A 99 18.29 -7.55 -15.34
N PRO A 100 18.17 -8.83 -14.97
CA PRO A 100 17.39 -9.77 -15.75
C PRO A 100 15.90 -9.37 -15.75
N HIS A 101 15.35 -9.11 -16.93
CA HIS A 101 13.93 -8.81 -17.14
C HIS A 101 13.11 -10.06 -17.45
N ARG A 102 13.78 -11.19 -17.70
CA ARG A 102 13.18 -12.50 -17.92
C ARG A 102 13.84 -13.53 -17.03
N PHE A 103 13.06 -14.53 -16.60
CA PHE A 103 13.57 -15.59 -15.74
C PHE A 103 14.76 -16.35 -16.37
N GLU A 104 14.72 -16.57 -17.69
CA GLU A 104 15.80 -17.24 -18.43
C GLU A 104 17.14 -16.48 -18.39
N GLN A 105 17.13 -15.18 -18.09
CA GLN A 105 18.34 -14.35 -17.98
C GLN A 105 19.00 -14.48 -16.60
N VAL A 106 18.30 -15.05 -15.62
CA VAL A 106 18.85 -15.30 -14.29
C VAL A 106 19.82 -16.48 -14.39
N LYS A 107 21.02 -16.32 -13.83
CA LYS A 107 22.04 -17.38 -13.79
C LYS A 107 21.46 -18.63 -13.15
N LEU A 108 21.76 -19.80 -13.73
CA LEU A 108 21.13 -21.07 -13.35
C LEU A 108 21.22 -21.35 -11.84
N GLN A 109 22.34 -21.05 -11.20
CA GLN A 109 22.53 -21.24 -9.76
C GLN A 109 21.66 -20.32 -8.89
N ASP A 110 21.24 -19.17 -9.41
CA ASP A 110 20.47 -18.15 -8.68
C ASP A 110 18.94 -18.30 -8.93
N GLN A 111 18.54 -19.10 -9.93
CA GLN A 111 17.15 -19.31 -10.31
C GLN A 111 16.25 -19.83 -9.16
N PRO A 112 16.66 -20.80 -8.32
CA PRO A 112 15.82 -21.27 -7.21
C PRO A 112 15.53 -20.19 -6.16
N GLU A 113 16.51 -19.34 -5.87
CA GLU A 113 16.34 -18.20 -4.96
C GLU A 113 15.42 -17.15 -5.60
N MET A 114 15.61 -16.86 -6.89
CA MET A 114 14.72 -15.96 -7.63
C MET A 114 13.26 -16.42 -7.57
N LEU A 115 12.98 -17.72 -7.75
CA LEU A 115 11.62 -18.25 -7.62
C LEU A 115 11.06 -18.08 -6.20
N THR A 116 11.88 -18.31 -5.17
CA THR A 116 11.49 -18.09 -3.78
C THR A 116 11.14 -16.62 -3.54
N LYS A 117 11.98 -15.69 -4.04
CA LYS A 117 11.78 -14.25 -3.93
C LYS A 117 10.53 -13.80 -4.67
N ALA A 118 10.36 -14.21 -5.93
CA ALA A 118 9.25 -13.82 -6.79
C ALA A 118 7.89 -14.21 -6.20
N ALA A 119 7.80 -15.34 -5.51
CA ALA A 119 6.57 -15.80 -4.86
C ALA A 119 6.04 -14.84 -3.77
N LEU A 120 6.93 -14.08 -3.13
CA LEU A 120 6.58 -13.14 -2.05
C LEU A 120 6.73 -11.66 -2.46
N TRP A 121 7.41 -11.39 -3.58
CA TRP A 121 7.79 -10.04 -4.01
C TRP A 121 6.60 -9.09 -4.16
N PHE A 122 5.46 -9.63 -4.57
CA PHE A 122 4.24 -8.86 -4.80
C PHE A 122 3.27 -8.87 -3.61
N CYS A 123 3.61 -9.55 -2.51
CA CYS A 123 2.83 -9.53 -1.28
C CYS A 123 3.18 -8.30 -0.44
N LEU A 124 2.21 -7.79 0.31
CA LEU A 124 2.43 -6.69 1.22
C LEU A 124 3.12 -7.16 2.51
N GLY A 125 4.14 -6.43 2.95
CA GLY A 125 4.87 -6.71 4.20
C GLY A 125 4.38 -5.89 5.41
N GLU A 126 3.64 -4.82 5.17
CA GLU A 126 3.21 -3.80 6.12
C GLU A 126 2.04 -2.98 5.53
N ALA A 127 1.23 -2.28 6.33
CA ALA A 127 1.01 -2.51 7.76
C ALA A 127 0.15 -3.78 7.97
N PHE A 128 0.00 -4.24 9.22
CA PHE A 128 -0.83 -5.39 9.55
C PHE A 128 -1.96 -5.01 10.50
N HIS A 129 -3.15 -4.78 9.91
CA HIS A 129 -4.38 -4.45 10.62
C HIS A 129 -5.67 -5.22 10.15
N PRO A 130 -5.67 -6.53 9.85
CA PRO A 130 -4.61 -7.40 9.30
C PRO A 130 -4.54 -7.28 7.76
N GLY A 131 -3.39 -6.92 7.18
CA GLY A 131 -2.92 -7.07 5.78
C GLY A 131 -3.87 -7.27 4.56
N CYS A 132 -3.34 -7.96 3.54
CA CYS A 132 -4.04 -8.33 2.30
C CYS A 132 -3.92 -9.83 2.02
N GLU A 133 -2.72 -10.32 1.67
CA GLU A 133 -2.50 -11.75 1.44
C GLU A 133 -2.24 -12.53 2.72
N MET A 134 -1.48 -11.92 3.63
CA MET A 134 -1.00 -12.48 4.91
C MET A 134 -0.85 -11.34 5.92
N THR A 135 -0.51 -11.67 7.17
CA THR A 135 -0.42 -10.67 8.25
C THR A 135 0.77 -10.90 9.19
N TRP A 136 0.73 -10.25 10.36
CA TRP A 136 1.81 -10.14 11.35
C TRP A 136 2.52 -11.43 11.77
N PRO A 137 1.91 -12.64 11.77
CA PRO A 137 2.64 -13.88 11.98
C PRO A 137 3.91 -13.97 11.13
N MET A 138 3.84 -13.55 9.85
CA MET A 138 4.94 -13.68 8.90
C MET A 138 6.23 -12.95 9.32
N ARG A 139 6.16 -12.01 10.28
CA ARG A 139 7.32 -11.31 10.87
C ARG A 139 8.01 -12.09 12.00
N HIS A 140 7.43 -13.19 12.47
CA HIS A 140 7.99 -13.98 13.56
C HIS A 140 8.93 -15.06 13.04
N TYR A 141 10.21 -14.96 13.42
CA TYR A 141 11.24 -15.92 13.00
C TYR A 141 10.94 -17.36 13.45
N THR A 142 10.16 -17.55 14.53
CA THR A 142 9.76 -18.85 15.05
C THR A 142 8.91 -19.66 14.07
N MET A 143 8.18 -18.98 13.16
CA MET A 143 7.43 -19.64 12.08
C MET A 143 8.33 -20.35 11.07
N TYR A 144 9.64 -20.11 11.08
CA TYR A 144 10.56 -20.59 10.07
C TYR A 144 11.55 -21.62 10.65
N ARG A 145 11.85 -22.65 9.85
CA ARG A 145 12.93 -23.61 10.14
C ARG A 145 14.26 -23.25 9.47
N GLY A 146 14.24 -22.22 8.63
CA GLY A 146 15.36 -21.67 7.88
C GLY A 146 14.88 -20.49 7.03
N ALA A 147 15.79 -19.76 6.39
CA ALA A 147 15.43 -18.60 5.58
C ALA A 147 14.34 -18.95 4.55
N PHE A 148 13.19 -18.28 4.64
CA PHE A 148 12.04 -18.48 3.75
C PHE A 148 11.53 -19.94 3.71
N ARG A 149 11.64 -20.69 4.81
CA ARG A 149 11.11 -22.06 4.95
C ARG A 149 10.21 -22.15 6.17
N ILE A 150 8.90 -22.23 5.94
CA ILE A 150 7.91 -22.38 7.01
C ILE A 150 8.15 -23.68 7.78
N ARG A 151 8.06 -23.59 9.11
CA ARG A 151 8.10 -24.71 10.04
C ARG A 151 6.73 -25.38 10.02
N VAL A 152 6.68 -26.54 9.39
CA VAL A 152 5.46 -27.34 9.18
C VAL A 152 5.19 -28.19 10.41
N ARG A 153 3.91 -28.29 10.80
CA ARG A 153 3.43 -29.18 11.86
C ARG A 153 3.49 -30.64 11.43
N ASP A 154 3.93 -31.52 12.31
CA ASP A 154 3.89 -32.96 12.06
C ASP A 154 2.44 -33.47 12.04
N ALA A 155 2.13 -34.41 11.16
CA ALA A 155 0.79 -34.98 11.07
C ALA A 155 0.33 -35.68 12.36
N ASN A 156 1.28 -36.15 13.18
CA ASN A 156 1.04 -36.82 14.45
C ASN A 156 1.06 -35.86 15.66
N ASP A 157 1.25 -34.56 15.45
CA ASP A 157 1.28 -33.52 16.50
C ASP A 157 0.15 -32.50 16.28
N PRO A 158 -1.10 -32.85 16.63
CA PRO A 158 -2.25 -32.00 16.38
C PRO A 158 -2.14 -30.67 17.14
N GLN A 159 -2.76 -29.64 16.58
CA GLN A 159 -2.75 -28.32 17.22
C GLN A 159 -3.38 -28.36 18.60
N THR A 160 -2.71 -27.73 19.57
CA THR A 160 -3.22 -27.53 20.93
C THR A 160 -4.43 -26.62 20.92
N ASP A 161 -5.43 -26.93 21.76
CA ASP A 161 -6.50 -25.99 22.08
C ASP A 161 -5.94 -24.85 22.93
N TYR A 162 -6.02 -23.62 22.43
CA TYR A 162 -5.56 -22.42 23.13
C TYR A 162 -6.63 -21.80 24.03
N GLY A 163 -7.80 -22.44 24.13
CA GLY A 163 -8.97 -21.94 24.86
C GLY A 163 -9.72 -20.85 24.08
N PRO A 164 -10.73 -20.23 24.71
CA PRO A 164 -11.63 -19.28 24.05
C PRO A 164 -10.99 -17.93 23.72
N ILE A 165 -9.81 -17.63 24.27
CA ILE A 165 -9.13 -16.35 24.11
C ILE A 165 -7.67 -16.59 23.77
N LEU A 166 -7.27 -16.19 22.57
CA LEU A 166 -5.87 -16.21 22.16
C LEU A 166 -5.19 -14.89 22.58
N THR A 167 -4.31 -14.96 23.59
CA THR A 167 -3.53 -13.80 24.02
C THR A 167 -2.23 -13.66 23.22
N PRO A 168 -1.63 -12.46 23.10
CA PRO A 168 -0.34 -12.29 22.44
C PRO A 168 0.77 -13.19 23.02
N LYS A 169 0.76 -13.39 24.36
CA LYS A 169 1.70 -14.27 25.06
C LYS A 169 1.56 -15.72 24.62
N VAL A 170 0.34 -16.23 24.50
CA VAL A 170 0.08 -17.59 24.02
C VAL A 170 0.43 -17.70 22.54
N ALA A 171 -0.02 -16.74 21.73
CA ALA A 171 0.20 -16.71 20.28
C ALA A 171 1.69 -16.83 19.91
N THR A 172 2.54 -16.10 20.63
CA THR A 172 3.99 -16.01 20.36
C THR A 172 4.86 -17.00 21.14
N SER A 173 4.25 -17.88 21.95
CA SER A 173 4.98 -18.90 22.71
C SER A 173 5.47 -20.06 21.85
N GLU A 174 6.40 -20.88 22.38
CA GLU A 174 6.93 -22.06 21.70
C GLU A 174 5.89 -23.18 21.51
N VAL A 175 4.87 -23.21 22.36
CA VAL A 175 3.70 -24.10 22.22
C VAL A 175 2.54 -23.41 21.50
N GLY A 176 2.77 -22.20 20.97
CA GLY A 176 1.75 -21.36 20.38
C GLY A 176 1.45 -21.68 18.91
N PRO A 177 0.38 -21.06 18.38
CA PRO A 177 -0.07 -21.24 17.01
C PRO A 177 0.95 -20.87 15.92
N LEU A 178 1.96 -20.07 16.25
CA LEU A 178 2.96 -19.61 15.28
C LEU A 178 4.14 -20.56 15.11
N TYR A 179 4.40 -21.43 16.09
CA TYR A 179 5.63 -22.21 16.07
C TYR A 179 5.57 -23.31 14.99
N PHE A 180 4.47 -24.07 14.92
CA PHE A 180 4.24 -25.10 13.90
C PHE A 180 2.98 -24.83 13.11
N ASN A 181 3.09 -24.87 11.78
CA ASN A 181 2.05 -24.44 10.86
C ASN A 181 1.50 -25.61 10.03
N SER A 182 0.17 -25.69 9.95
CA SER A 182 -0.63 -26.60 9.13
C SER A 182 -1.32 -25.86 7.98
N PRO A 183 -1.91 -26.59 7.01
CA PRO A 183 -2.79 -25.97 6.02
C PRO A 183 -3.84 -25.05 6.66
N GLY A 184 -3.90 -23.79 6.21
CA GLY A 184 -4.79 -22.75 6.74
C GLY A 184 -4.19 -21.81 7.79
N ASP A 185 -3.06 -22.16 8.42
CA ASP A 185 -2.53 -21.40 9.56
C ASP A 185 -1.95 -20.02 9.21
N ILE A 186 -1.56 -19.82 7.95
CA ILE A 186 -1.07 -18.53 7.45
C ILE A 186 -2.23 -17.55 7.26
N THR A 187 -3.38 -18.02 6.76
CA THR A 187 -4.50 -17.16 6.34
C THR A 187 -5.66 -17.11 7.33
N ARG A 188 -5.68 -17.96 8.37
CA ARG A 188 -6.73 -17.96 9.42
C ARG A 188 -6.88 -16.63 10.18
N TRP A 189 -5.91 -15.74 10.05
CA TRP A 189 -5.86 -14.45 10.72
C TRP A 189 -6.53 -13.31 9.93
N MET A 190 -6.86 -13.56 8.67
CA MET A 190 -7.45 -12.57 7.76
C MET A 190 -8.98 -12.50 7.93
N ALA A 191 -9.63 -11.45 7.42
CA ALA A 191 -11.08 -11.38 7.51
C ALA A 191 -11.77 -12.49 6.72
N VAL A 192 -12.94 -12.89 7.23
CA VAL A 192 -13.80 -13.89 6.61
C VAL A 192 -15.20 -13.28 6.39
N PRO A 193 -15.62 -13.08 5.14
CA PRO A 193 -14.85 -13.25 3.90
C PRO A 193 -13.86 -12.09 3.67
N TRP A 194 -12.79 -12.31 2.88
CA TRP A 194 -11.71 -11.33 2.69
C TRP A 194 -12.16 -10.02 2.01
N GLN A 195 -13.26 -10.05 1.27
CA GLN A 195 -13.87 -8.88 0.63
C GLN A 195 -14.20 -7.77 1.65
N THR A 196 -14.44 -8.11 2.92
CA THR A 196 -14.75 -7.12 3.96
C THR A 196 -13.54 -6.24 4.32
N ASP A 197 -12.33 -6.81 4.29
CA ASP A 197 -11.07 -6.07 4.44
C ASP A 197 -10.87 -5.13 3.25
N THR A 198 -11.08 -5.60 2.01
CA THR A 198 -10.96 -4.76 0.80
C THR A 198 -11.88 -3.55 0.82
N ALA A 199 -13.14 -3.72 1.23
CA ALA A 199 -14.10 -2.61 1.32
C ALA A 199 -13.71 -1.55 2.37
N SER A 200 -12.91 -1.96 3.36
CA SER A 200 -12.50 -1.17 4.53
C SER A 200 -11.06 -0.63 4.41
N CYS A 201 -10.27 -1.10 3.43
CA CYS A 201 -8.92 -0.62 3.14
C CYS A 201 -8.96 0.69 2.33
N ARG A 202 -9.09 1.83 3.01
CA ARG A 202 -9.23 3.15 2.37
C ARG A 202 -8.09 4.10 2.75
N SER A 203 -8.22 5.34 2.30
CA SER A 203 -7.30 6.43 2.60
C SER A 203 -8.00 7.67 3.14
N GLY A 204 -7.23 8.61 3.71
CA GLY A 204 -7.70 9.95 4.07
C GLY A 204 -8.78 10.00 5.16
N TYR A 205 -8.66 9.18 6.21
CA TYR A 205 -9.61 9.19 7.33
C TYR A 205 -9.59 10.45 8.18
N THR A 206 -8.53 11.25 8.07
CA THR A 206 -8.39 12.53 8.77
C THR A 206 -8.33 13.64 7.72
N PRO A 207 -9.47 14.30 7.41
CA PRO A 207 -9.56 15.25 6.30
C PRO A 207 -8.65 16.47 6.42
N ASP A 208 -8.30 16.86 7.65
CA ASP A 208 -7.43 18.00 7.94
C ASP A 208 -5.97 17.78 7.49
N TYR A 209 -5.59 16.52 7.20
CA TYR A 209 -4.24 16.16 6.77
C TYR A 209 -4.10 16.22 5.24
N ASP A 210 -4.85 15.35 4.54
CA ASP A 210 -4.90 15.25 3.09
C ASP A 210 -6.14 14.41 2.71
N PRO A 211 -6.90 14.77 1.65
CA PRO A 211 -8.11 14.04 1.27
C PRO A 211 -7.84 12.62 0.73
N TYR A 212 -6.60 12.29 0.41
CA TYR A 212 -6.15 11.03 -0.19
C TYR A 212 -5.13 10.26 0.64
N LEU A 213 -4.55 10.88 1.68
CA LEU A 213 -3.50 10.28 2.50
C LEU A 213 -3.78 10.46 4.00
N PRO A 214 -3.27 9.59 4.88
CA PRO A 214 -2.55 8.35 4.58
C PRO A 214 -3.43 7.26 3.93
N THR A 215 -2.79 6.25 3.34
CA THR A 215 -3.43 5.02 2.80
C THR A 215 -2.91 3.76 3.52
N PHE A 216 -3.53 2.59 3.30
CA PHE A 216 -3.00 1.30 3.77
C PHE A 216 -2.21 0.55 2.70
N TRP A 217 -2.88 0.07 1.67
CA TRP A 217 -2.34 -0.96 0.78
C TRP A 217 -2.57 -0.63 -0.70
N ALA A 218 -2.46 0.64 -1.07
CA ALA A 218 -2.78 1.15 -2.42
C ALA A 218 -2.10 0.41 -3.59
N ALA A 219 -0.98 -0.28 -3.35
CA ALA A 219 -0.31 -1.12 -4.35
C ALA A 219 -1.08 -2.40 -4.73
N ARG A 220 -1.97 -2.90 -3.85
CA ARG A 220 -2.79 -4.11 -4.07
C ARG A 220 -4.29 -3.81 -4.03
N VAL A 221 -4.69 -2.80 -3.26
CA VAL A 221 -6.06 -2.31 -3.13
C VAL A 221 -6.04 -0.80 -3.39
N PRO A 222 -6.09 -0.36 -4.67
CA PRO A 222 -6.01 1.05 -5.02
C PRO A 222 -7.09 1.88 -4.31
N ASN A 223 -6.77 3.12 -3.95
CA ASN A 223 -7.78 4.06 -3.41
C ASN A 223 -8.12 5.14 -4.42
N GLN A 224 -7.13 5.64 -5.15
CA GLN A 224 -7.29 6.65 -6.19
C GLN A 224 -6.64 6.17 -7.48
N VAL A 225 -7.38 6.24 -8.58
CA VAL A 225 -6.97 5.69 -9.88
C VAL A 225 -7.15 6.69 -11.02
N LEU A 226 -6.34 6.53 -12.07
CA LEU A 226 -6.58 7.15 -13.38
C LEU A 226 -7.56 6.27 -14.15
N ILE A 227 -8.71 6.81 -14.54
CA ILE A 227 -9.75 6.05 -15.26
C ILE A 227 -9.48 6.01 -16.76
N GLU A 228 -10.06 5.04 -17.44
CA GLU A 228 -9.94 4.84 -18.89
C GLU A 228 -10.39 6.08 -19.70
N GLU A 229 -11.47 6.76 -19.27
CA GLU A 229 -11.96 7.97 -19.92
C GLU A 229 -10.94 9.11 -19.89
N ASP A 230 -10.25 9.29 -18.76
CA ASP A 230 -9.23 10.32 -18.58
C ASP A 230 -7.98 9.96 -19.39
N TYR A 231 -7.60 8.68 -19.40
CA TYR A 231 -6.56 8.18 -20.28
C TYR A 231 -6.84 8.49 -21.75
N HIS A 232 -8.07 8.29 -22.23
CA HIS A 232 -8.46 8.64 -23.59
C HIS A 232 -8.36 10.13 -23.88
N ILE A 233 -8.67 11.02 -22.92
CA ILE A 233 -8.45 12.45 -23.11
C ILE A 233 -6.95 12.72 -23.29
N ILE A 234 -6.11 12.19 -22.39
CA ILE A 234 -4.67 12.44 -22.34
C ILE A 234 -3.97 12.06 -23.65
N VAL A 235 -4.27 10.89 -24.21
CA VAL A 235 -3.55 10.34 -25.38
C VAL A 235 -4.05 10.84 -26.74
N ASN A 236 -5.05 11.74 -26.78
CA ASN A 236 -5.66 12.25 -28.02
C ASN A 236 -5.42 13.76 -28.23
N PRO A 237 -4.17 14.19 -28.54
CA PRO A 237 -3.83 15.61 -28.73
C PRO A 237 -4.55 16.29 -29.90
N GLY A 238 -5.09 15.53 -30.85
CA GLY A 238 -5.87 16.08 -31.97
C GLY A 238 -7.31 16.44 -31.60
N GLN A 239 -7.82 15.94 -30.47
CA GLN A 239 -9.21 16.14 -30.04
C GLN A 239 -9.33 17.06 -28.80
N TYR A 240 -8.32 17.05 -27.93
CA TYR A 240 -8.34 17.78 -26.66
C TYR A 240 -7.14 18.74 -26.57
N SER A 241 -7.38 19.91 -25.98
CA SER A 241 -6.35 20.90 -25.71
C SER A 241 -5.32 20.41 -24.70
N ARG A 242 -4.15 21.07 -24.65
CA ARG A 242 -3.08 20.77 -23.68
C ARG A 242 -3.59 20.83 -22.24
N ASP A 243 -4.35 21.88 -21.91
CA ASP A 243 -4.87 22.10 -20.56
C ASP A 243 -5.89 21.02 -20.15
N GLU A 244 -6.78 20.61 -21.07
CA GLU A 244 -7.72 19.51 -20.81
C GLU A 244 -7.00 18.19 -20.55
N ARG A 245 -5.93 17.90 -21.30
CA ARG A 245 -5.10 16.71 -21.13
C ARG A 245 -4.35 16.72 -19.81
N ILE A 246 -3.75 17.86 -19.43
CA ILE A 246 -3.09 18.02 -18.13
C ILE A 246 -4.10 17.87 -16.99
N ALA A 247 -5.29 18.46 -17.12
CA ALA A 247 -6.35 18.33 -16.12
C ALA A 247 -6.83 16.88 -15.98
N ALA A 248 -6.98 16.14 -17.08
CA ALA A 248 -7.30 14.72 -17.07
C ALA A 248 -6.18 13.88 -16.43
N PHE A 249 -4.91 14.17 -16.75
CA PHE A 249 -3.78 13.48 -16.14
C PHE A 249 -3.64 13.73 -14.64
N ASN A 250 -4.10 14.87 -14.13
CA ASN A 250 -4.06 15.17 -12.69
C ASN A 250 -5.32 14.70 -11.94
N ARG A 251 -6.40 14.36 -12.66
CA ARG A 251 -7.64 13.87 -12.06
C ARG A 251 -7.50 12.41 -11.63
N ARG A 252 -7.89 12.12 -10.39
CA ARG A 252 -7.96 10.77 -9.85
C ARG A 252 -9.34 10.54 -9.26
N LEU A 253 -9.92 9.37 -9.53
CA LEU A 253 -11.20 8.98 -8.95
C LEU A 253 -11.02 7.92 -7.87
N ASP A 254 -11.95 7.90 -6.92
CA ASP A 254 -12.03 6.84 -5.91
C ASP A 254 -12.28 5.49 -6.60
N TRP A 255 -11.41 4.51 -6.37
CA TRP A 255 -11.55 3.16 -6.93
C TRP A 255 -12.83 2.48 -6.44
N LEU A 256 -13.26 2.79 -5.21
CA LEU A 256 -14.46 2.23 -4.59
C LEU A 256 -15.72 3.09 -4.80
N ARG A 257 -15.71 4.04 -5.74
CA ARG A 257 -16.81 5.00 -6.02
C ARG A 257 -18.19 4.37 -6.24
N PHE A 258 -18.24 3.10 -6.61
CA PHE A 258 -19.46 2.33 -6.85
C PHE A 258 -20.11 1.81 -5.57
N LEU A 259 -19.38 1.74 -4.45
CA LEU A 259 -19.92 1.29 -3.19
C LEU A 259 -20.77 2.39 -2.54
N LYS A 260 -22.08 2.17 -2.42
CA LYS A 260 -23.03 3.19 -1.90
C LYS A 260 -23.60 2.83 -0.53
N GLY A 261 -24.05 3.85 0.20
CA GLY A 261 -24.69 3.71 1.52
C GLY A 261 -23.72 3.76 2.70
N ASN A 262 -24.08 3.09 3.79
CA ASN A 262 -23.25 2.98 5.00
C ASN A 262 -22.22 1.84 4.88
N GLN A 263 -21.27 1.77 5.81
CA GLN A 263 -20.18 0.79 5.80
C GLN A 263 -20.68 -0.66 5.62
N TRP A 264 -21.69 -1.09 6.38
CA TRP A 264 -22.25 -2.44 6.28
C TRP A 264 -22.81 -2.76 4.90
N ARG A 265 -23.51 -1.80 4.27
CA ARG A 265 -24.01 -1.98 2.89
C ARG A 265 -22.87 -2.05 1.89
N GLN A 266 -21.82 -1.25 2.06
CA GLN A 266 -20.66 -1.24 1.19
C GLN A 266 -19.86 -2.55 1.31
N VAL A 267 -19.70 -3.09 2.51
CA VAL A 267 -19.10 -4.41 2.74
C VAL A 267 -19.91 -5.51 2.03
N ASN A 268 -21.23 -5.50 2.18
CA ASN A 268 -22.09 -6.49 1.50
C ASN A 268 -22.05 -6.35 -0.03
N GLN A 269 -21.96 -5.12 -0.55
CA GLN A 269 -21.73 -4.88 -1.98
C GLN A 269 -20.39 -5.44 -2.42
N MET A 270 -19.32 -5.23 -1.66
CA MET A 270 -18.00 -5.79 -1.99
C MET A 270 -18.03 -7.31 -2.05
N VAL A 271 -18.70 -7.98 -1.11
CA VAL A 271 -18.88 -9.44 -1.14
C VAL A 271 -19.57 -9.90 -2.43
N LYS A 272 -20.57 -9.16 -2.91
CA LYS A 272 -21.38 -9.50 -4.09
C LYS A 272 -20.71 -9.13 -5.42
N ASP A 273 -20.05 -7.97 -5.45
CA ASP A 273 -19.72 -7.23 -6.66
C ASP A 273 -18.21 -6.94 -6.80
N PHE A 274 -17.34 -7.51 -5.94
CA PHE A 274 -15.88 -7.34 -6.03
C PHE A 274 -15.34 -7.57 -7.45
N TRP A 275 -15.82 -8.62 -8.12
CA TRP A 275 -15.38 -9.00 -9.47
C TRP A 275 -15.68 -7.96 -10.55
N ARG A 276 -16.54 -6.97 -10.26
CA ARG A 276 -16.88 -5.87 -11.17
C ARG A 276 -15.90 -4.69 -11.08
N LEU A 277 -15.04 -4.64 -10.08
CA LEU A 277 -14.06 -3.56 -9.92
C LEU A 277 -13.04 -3.58 -11.06
N GLY A 278 -12.64 -2.39 -11.51
CA GLY A 278 -11.60 -2.26 -12.51
C GLY A 278 -10.24 -2.70 -11.97
N VAL A 279 -9.38 -3.25 -12.83
CA VAL A 279 -8.01 -3.61 -12.52
C VAL A 279 -7.09 -2.53 -13.06
N VAL A 280 -6.06 -2.15 -12.30
CA VAL A 280 -5.08 -1.16 -12.77
C VAL A 280 -4.04 -1.84 -13.66
N GLU A 281 -3.95 -1.40 -14.90
CA GLU A 281 -3.11 -1.98 -15.93
C GLU A 281 -2.10 -0.96 -16.44
N ARG A 282 -0.90 -1.43 -16.80
CA ARG A 282 0.08 -0.59 -17.49
C ARG A 282 -0.40 -0.37 -18.93
N ARG A 283 -0.53 0.89 -19.34
CA ARG A 283 -0.88 1.31 -20.70
C ARG A 283 0.21 2.22 -21.29
N GLN A 284 0.30 2.23 -22.61
CA GLN A 284 1.24 3.09 -23.33
C GLN A 284 0.91 4.56 -23.05
N GLY A 285 1.93 5.35 -22.73
CA GLY A 285 1.80 6.78 -22.56
C GLY A 285 2.19 7.56 -23.80
N LEU A 286 2.70 8.76 -23.58
CA LEU A 286 3.13 9.66 -24.65
C LEU A 286 4.63 9.86 -24.54
N SER A 287 5.34 9.18 -25.43
CA SER A 287 6.77 9.39 -25.56
C SER A 287 7.06 10.78 -26.10
N ASP A 288 8.15 11.37 -25.62
CA ASP A 288 8.63 12.71 -25.97
C ASP A 288 7.76 13.89 -25.50
N ASP A 289 6.85 13.68 -24.55
CA ASP A 289 6.04 14.74 -23.95
C ASP A 289 6.53 15.06 -22.52
N PRO A 290 7.05 16.26 -22.22
CA PRO A 290 7.64 16.55 -20.90
C PRO A 290 6.61 16.53 -19.76
N ASP A 291 5.32 16.70 -20.05
CA ASP A 291 4.26 16.74 -19.03
C ASP A 291 3.63 15.36 -18.78
N PHE A 292 3.98 14.34 -19.56
CA PHE A 292 3.39 13.00 -19.46
C PHE A 292 4.45 11.89 -19.48
N PRO A 293 4.29 10.82 -18.68
CA PRO A 293 5.19 9.68 -18.70
C PRO A 293 5.01 8.81 -19.95
N ASP A 294 6.04 8.02 -20.26
CA ASP A 294 6.03 7.00 -21.33
C ASP A 294 5.00 5.88 -21.09
N PHE A 295 4.57 5.68 -19.84
CA PHE A 295 3.58 4.68 -19.47
C PHE A 295 2.67 5.21 -18.37
N PHE A 296 1.40 4.84 -18.45
CA PHE A 296 0.40 5.12 -17.42
C PHE A 296 -0.04 3.83 -16.73
N TYR A 297 -0.58 3.96 -15.53
CA TYR A 297 -1.32 2.91 -14.83
C TYR A 297 -2.78 3.32 -14.79
N VAL A 298 -3.63 2.59 -15.51
CA VAL A 298 -5.01 2.98 -15.84
C VAL A 298 -5.96 1.90 -15.35
N GLU A 299 -7.03 2.29 -14.67
CA GLU A 299 -8.13 1.40 -14.29
C GLU A 299 -8.86 0.92 -15.55
N SER A 300 -8.96 -0.40 -15.73
CA SER A 300 -9.83 -1.02 -16.74
C SER A 300 -11.30 -0.68 -16.44
N ARG A 301 -12.15 -0.61 -17.48
CA ARG A 301 -13.57 -0.29 -17.30
C ARG A 301 -14.25 -1.20 -16.26
N PRO A 302 -14.78 -0.64 -15.15
CA PRO A 302 -15.53 -1.43 -14.17
C PRO A 302 -16.88 -1.91 -14.70
N GLU A 303 -17.32 -3.10 -14.29
CA GLU A 303 -18.60 -3.71 -14.69
C GLU A 303 -19.76 -3.33 -13.76
N PHE A 304 -19.87 -2.07 -13.37
CA PHE A 304 -21.03 -1.60 -12.61
C PHE A 304 -22.15 -1.15 -13.56
N PRO A 305 -23.44 -1.35 -13.19
CA PRO A 305 -24.55 -0.75 -13.93
C PRO A 305 -24.28 0.75 -14.07
N GLN A 306 -24.37 1.28 -15.31
CA GLN A 306 -24.10 2.68 -15.58
C GLN A 306 -24.87 3.56 -14.58
N ALA A 307 -24.13 4.30 -13.76
CA ALA A 307 -24.71 5.34 -12.93
C ALA A 307 -25.27 6.44 -13.84
N ASP A 308 -26.42 7.00 -13.48
CA ASP A 308 -26.99 8.17 -14.15
C ASP A 308 -25.95 9.31 -14.13
N PRO A 309 -25.49 9.81 -15.30
CA PRO A 309 -24.47 10.85 -15.41
C PRO A 309 -24.82 12.14 -14.65
N LYS A 310 -26.08 12.35 -14.26
CA LYS A 310 -26.53 13.54 -13.54
C LYS A 310 -26.26 13.52 -12.02
N LEU A 311 -25.93 12.36 -11.44
CA LEU A 311 -25.68 12.24 -9.99
C LEU A 311 -24.21 12.45 -9.58
N GLU A 312 -23.26 12.42 -10.52
CA GLU A 312 -21.83 12.47 -10.19
C GLU A 312 -21.29 13.87 -9.83
N LYS A 313 -21.90 14.95 -10.32
CA LYS A 313 -21.44 16.31 -9.98
C LYS A 313 -21.71 16.71 -8.52
N ALA A 314 -22.58 16.01 -7.80
CA ALA A 314 -23.09 16.44 -6.49
C ALA A 314 -22.42 15.76 -5.28
N GLU A 315 -21.66 14.67 -5.45
CA GLU A 315 -21.05 13.93 -4.31
C GLU A 315 -19.53 14.14 -4.15
N PHE A 316 -18.89 14.92 -5.04
CA PHE A 316 -17.42 15.03 -5.13
C PHE A 316 -16.81 16.32 -4.58
N SER A 317 -17.54 17.11 -3.77
CA SER A 317 -16.87 18.09 -2.89
C SER A 317 -16.41 17.37 -1.62
N ALA A 318 -15.22 17.73 -1.13
CA ALA A 318 -14.64 17.20 0.11
C ALA A 318 -15.58 17.32 1.33
N GLU A 319 -16.60 18.18 1.25
CA GLU A 319 -17.63 18.38 2.28
C GLU A 319 -18.58 17.17 2.43
N ALA A 320 -18.81 16.38 1.38
CA ALA A 320 -19.74 15.23 1.46
C ALA A 320 -19.17 14.02 2.22
N ARG A 321 -17.83 13.91 2.33
CA ARG A 321 -17.18 12.91 3.21
C ARG A 321 -17.31 13.27 4.70
N PHE A 322 -17.49 14.55 5.02
CA PHE A 322 -17.41 15.09 6.38
C PHE A 322 -18.61 14.71 7.28
N ASP A 323 -19.83 14.67 6.74
CA ASP A 323 -21.04 14.52 7.57
C ASP A 323 -21.36 13.04 7.94
N ARG A 324 -20.70 12.06 7.31
CA ARG A 324 -21.06 10.63 7.46
C ARG A 324 -20.27 9.90 8.56
N HIS A 325 -19.04 10.32 8.87
CA HIS A 325 -18.20 9.66 9.87
C HIS A 325 -18.49 10.11 11.31
N LEU A 326 -18.83 11.39 11.54
CA LEU A 326 -19.14 11.91 12.88
C LEU A 326 -20.46 11.38 13.46
N ARG A 327 -21.49 11.22 12.62
CA ARG A 327 -22.82 10.75 13.09
C ARG A 327 -22.85 9.27 13.50
N ALA A 328 -21.90 8.47 13.02
CA ALA A 328 -21.78 7.06 13.40
C ALA A 328 -21.10 6.89 14.77
N ALA A 329 -20.07 7.68 15.05
CA ALA A 329 -19.37 7.65 16.34
C ALA A 329 -20.22 8.24 17.48
N GLN A 330 -20.97 9.31 17.25
CA GLN A 330 -21.79 9.97 18.28
C GLN A 330 -23.02 9.17 18.73
N ARG A 331 -23.42 8.10 18.02
CA ARG A 331 -24.59 7.27 18.40
C ARG A 331 -24.24 6.08 19.29
N MET A 332 -22.96 5.82 19.56
CA MET A 332 -22.53 4.67 20.37
C MET A 332 -22.34 4.98 21.87
N ASP A 333 -22.49 6.24 22.31
CA ASP A 333 -22.22 6.67 23.69
C ASP A 333 -23.42 7.28 24.46
N LEU A 334 -24.67 6.96 24.08
CA LEU A 334 -25.81 7.25 24.95
C LEU A 334 -26.32 5.98 25.61
N PRO A 335 -26.13 5.78 26.94
CA PRO A 335 -26.84 4.75 27.65
C PRO A 335 -28.34 5.03 27.55
N ARG A 336 -29.11 4.02 27.16
CA ARG A 336 -30.58 4.08 27.23
C ARG A 336 -30.94 4.10 28.73
N GLY A 337 -31.39 5.26 29.20
CA GLY A 337 -32.12 5.37 30.46
C GLY A 337 -33.49 4.72 30.39
#